data_AF-A0A7C1ER15-F1
#
_entry.id   AF-A0A7C1ER15-F1
#
_cell.length_a   1.000
_cell.length_b   1.000
_cell.length_c   1.000
_cell.angle_alpha   90.00
_cell.angle_beta   90.00
_cell.angle_gamma   90.00
#
_symmetry.space_group_name_H-M   'P 1'
#
loop_
_entity.id
_entity.type
_entity.pdbx_description
1 polymer ?
#
loop_
_entity_poly.entity_id
_entity_poly.type
_entity_poly.pdbx_seq_one_letter_code
_entity_poly.pdbx_strand_id
1 'polypeptide(L)' 'MPAIIRQRHKIQEGDLLEWIDDGQTIRLVPIAADPIRALRGRGKGQQLTAQLLAARAKERQRERR' A
#
# COMPACT_ATOMS: atom_id res chain seq x y z
N MET A 1 -18.47 12.06 -4.09
CA MET A 1 -17.16 12.69 -3.75
C MET A 1 -16.88 13.88 -4.65
N PRO A 2 -16.46 15.06 -4.14
CA PRO A 2 -16.18 16.27 -4.94
C PRO A 2 -15.06 16.10 -5.98
N ALA A 3 -15.18 16.77 -7.13
CA ALA A 3 -14.24 16.63 -8.25
C ALA A 3 -12.80 17.02 -7.90
N ILE A 4 -12.61 18.08 -7.11
CA ILE A 4 -11.29 18.54 -6.68
C ILE A 4 -10.55 17.48 -5.84
N ILE A 5 -11.27 16.75 -4.99
CA ILE A 5 -10.70 15.66 -4.19
C ILE A 5 -10.34 14.48 -5.10
N ARG A 6 -11.22 14.10 -6.03
CA ARG A 6 -10.94 13.03 -7.01
C ARG A 6 -9.66 13.31 -7.79
N GLN A 7 -9.52 14.51 -8.33
CA GLN A 7 -8.35 14.91 -9.13
C GLN A 7 -7.07 14.95 -8.30
N ARG A 8 -7.10 15.59 -7.12
CA ARG A 8 -5.93 15.69 -6.24
C ARG A 8 -5.39 14.32 -5.82
N HIS A 9 -6.28 13.36 -5.56
CA HIS A 9 -5.92 12.03 -5.09
C HIS A 9 -5.93 10.96 -6.19
N LYS A 10 -6.07 11.37 -7.47
CA LYS A 10 -6.10 10.48 -8.65
C LYS A 10 -7.11 9.33 -8.55
N ILE A 11 -8.25 9.60 -7.91
CA ILE A 11 -9.32 8.62 -7.73
C ILE A 11 -10.12 8.56 -9.03
N GLN A 12 -10.14 7.40 -9.64
CA GLN A 12 -10.83 7.12 -10.90
C GLN A 12 -12.17 6.46 -10.65
N GLU A 13 -12.99 6.41 -11.70
CA GLU A 13 -14.21 5.60 -11.67
C GLU A 13 -13.84 4.12 -11.49
N GLY A 14 -14.57 3.43 -10.61
CA GLY A 14 -14.31 2.03 -10.27
C GLY A 14 -13.27 1.81 -9.16
N ASP A 15 -12.52 2.84 -8.75
CA ASP A 15 -11.66 2.74 -7.56
C ASP A 15 -12.50 2.52 -6.30
N LEU A 16 -11.98 1.68 -5.40
CA LEU A 16 -12.57 1.40 -4.11
C LEU A 16 -12.08 2.41 -3.08
N LEU A 17 -12.86 2.62 -2.02
CA LEU A 17 -12.47 3.47 -0.88
C LEU A 17 -12.51 2.65 0.39
N GLU A 18 -11.38 2.58 1.09
CA GLU A 18 -11.33 2.10 2.46
C GLU A 18 -11.68 3.24 3.42
N TRP A 19 -12.59 2.95 4.34
CA TRP A 19 -13.07 3.88 5.35
C TRP A 19 -12.39 3.54 6.67
N ILE A 20 -11.70 4.53 7.24
CA ILE A 20 -11.11 4.43 8.56
C ILE A 20 -11.78 5.48 9.42
N ASP A 21 -12.50 5.04 10.43
CA ASP A 21 -13.16 5.90 11.41
C ASP A 21 -12.42 5.79 12.75
N ASP A 22 -11.88 6.91 13.23
CA ASP A 22 -11.24 7.01 14.54
C ASP A 22 -12.11 7.74 15.59
N GLY A 23 -13.39 7.94 15.28
CA GLY A 23 -14.37 8.61 16.15
C GLY A 23 -14.25 10.13 16.17
N GLN A 24 -13.17 10.70 15.64
CA GLN A 24 -12.98 12.14 15.47
C GLN A 24 -13.01 12.53 13.99
N THR A 25 -12.42 11.68 13.14
CA THR A 25 -12.31 11.89 11.71
C THR A 25 -12.58 10.61 10.94
N ILE A 26 -13.14 10.79 9.74
CA ILE A 26 -13.24 9.73 8.77
C ILE A 26 -12.14 9.94 7.73
N ARG A 27 -11.24 8.97 7.60
CA ARG A 27 -10.24 8.91 6.53
C ARG A 27 -10.74 8.01 5.40
N LEU A 28 -10.59 8.52 4.18
CA LEU A 28 -10.83 7.78 2.95
C LEU A 28 -9.49 7.47 2.30
N VAL A 29 -9.19 6.18 2.14
CA VAL A 29 -7.98 5.72 1.45
C VAL A 29 -8.40 5.09 0.11
N PRO A 30 -7.97 5.66 -1.03
CA PRO A 30 -8.30 5.07 -2.32
C PRO A 30 -7.51 3.79 -2.56
N ILE A 31 -8.22 2.76 -2.99
CA ILE A 31 -7.68 1.47 -3.41
C ILE A 31 -7.96 1.34 -4.90
N ALA A 32 -6.90 1.12 -5.68
CA ALA A 32 -7.02 0.93 -7.11
C ALA A 32 -7.94 -0.25 -7.44
N ALA A 33 -8.81 -0.10 -8.44
CA ALA A 33 -9.73 -1.16 -8.87
C ALA A 33 -9.00 -2.48 -9.24
N ASP A 34 -7.77 -2.38 -9.76
CA ASP A 34 -6.86 -3.51 -10.00
C ASP A 34 -5.54 -3.30 -9.25
N PRO A 35 -5.43 -3.78 -8.00
CA PRO A 35 -4.24 -3.61 -7.18
C PRO A 35 -3.01 -4.30 -7.76
N ILE A 36 -3.20 -5.45 -8.43
CA ILE A 36 -2.10 -6.22 -9.02
C ILE A 36 -1.45 -5.40 -10.13
N ARG A 37 -2.27 -4.85 -11.04
CA ARG A 37 -1.77 -3.99 -12.12
C ARG A 37 -1.18 -2.69 -11.57
N ALA A 38 -1.81 -2.06 -10.57
CA ALA A 38 -1.33 -0.81 -9.98
C ALA A 38 0.04 -0.94 -9.28
N LEU A 39 0.31 -2.10 -8.68
CA LEU A 39 1.55 -2.38 -7.95
C LEU A 39 2.61 -3.12 -8.76
N ARG A 40 2.27 -3.69 -9.92
CA ARG A 40 3.21 -4.45 -10.77
C ARG A 40 4.44 -3.61 -11.11
N GLY A 41 5.63 -4.16 -10.80
CA GLY A 41 6.90 -3.53 -11.12
C GLY A 41 7.31 -2.37 -10.22
N ARG A 42 6.50 -1.95 -9.24
CA ARG A 42 6.82 -0.86 -8.30
C ARG A 42 8.11 -1.09 -7.53
N GLY A 43 8.45 -2.34 -7.24
CA GLY A 43 9.68 -2.73 -6.54
C GLY A 43 10.90 -2.98 -7.43
N LYS A 44 10.79 -2.80 -8.76
CA LYS A 44 11.90 -3.10 -9.69
C LYS A 44 13.08 -2.18 -9.40
N GLY A 45 14.28 -2.76 -9.31
CA GLY A 45 15.53 -2.02 -9.04
C GLY A 45 15.80 -1.72 -7.56
N GLN A 46 14.86 -1.98 -6.65
CA GLN A 46 15.01 -1.65 -5.23
C GLN A 46 15.70 -2.74 -4.39
N GLN A 47 16.15 -3.83 -5.02
CA GLN A 47 16.79 -4.98 -4.34
C GLN A 47 15.96 -5.57 -3.18
N LEU A 48 14.62 -5.42 -3.20
CA LEU A 48 13.73 -5.82 -2.12
C LEU A 48 13.89 -7.29 -1.73
N THR A 49 14.08 -8.19 -2.70
CA THR A 49 14.30 -9.62 -2.43
C THR A 49 15.51 -9.85 -1.53
N ALA A 50 16.64 -9.19 -1.81
CA ALA A 50 17.85 -9.34 -1.01
C ALA A 50 17.65 -8.80 0.41
N GLN A 51 16.98 -7.65 0.54
CA GLN A 51 16.66 -7.06 1.85
C GLN A 51 15.73 -7.95 2.68
N LEU A 52 14.68 -8.51 2.05
CA LEU A 52 13.75 -9.42 2.71
C LEU A 52 14.45 -10.71 3.18
N LEU A 53 15.33 -11.29 2.35
CA LEU A 53 16.13 -12.46 2.74
C LEU A 53 17.07 -12.15 3.91
N ALA A 54 17.72 -10.98 3.90
CA ALA A 54 18.59 -10.54 5.00
C ALA A 54 17.79 -10.33 6.30
N ALA A 55 16.59 -9.74 6.22
CA ALA A 55 15.69 -9.59 7.37
C ALA A 55 15.29 -10.96 7.95
N ARG A 56 14.90 -11.92 7.09
CA ARG A 56 14.56 -13.29 7.50
C ARG A 56 15.75 -14.06 8.09
N ALA A 57 16.98 -13.77 7.67
CA ALA A 57 18.17 -14.36 8.30
C ALA A 57 18.36 -13.83 9.72
N LYS A 58 18.19 -12.52 9.94
CA LYS A 58 18.28 -11.90 11.28
C LYS A 58 17.20 -12.41 12.23
N GLU A 59 15.97 -12.58 11.73
CA GLU A 59 14.85 -13.13 12.51
C GLU A 59 15.16 -14.55 13.01
N ARG A 60 15.59 -15.46 12.12
CA ARG A 60 16.02 -16.82 12.49
C ARG A 60 17.16 -16.86 13.51
N GLN A 61 18.05 -15.88 13.50
CA GLN A 61 19.11 -15.78 14.51
C GLN A 61 18.59 -15.37 15.88
N ARG A 62 17.53 -14.55 15.94
CA ARG A 62 16.89 -14.14 17.20
C ARG A 62 16.12 -15.28 17.84
N GLU A 63 15.37 -16.06 17.04
CA GLU A 63 14.58 -17.19 17.54
C GLU A 63 15.43 -18.37 18.06
N ARG A 64 16.70 -18.46 17.65
CA ARG A 64 17.64 -19.51 18.08
C ARG A 64 18.41 -19.17 19.36
N ARG A 65 18.25 -17.97 19.91
CA ARG A 65 18.86 -17.53 21.17
C ARG A 65 17.86 -17.64 22.31
#